data_AF-A0A836JS24-F1
#
_entry.id   AF-A0A836JS24-F1
#
_cell.length_a   1.000
_cell.length_b   1.000
_cell.length_c   1.000
_cell.angle_alpha   90.00
_cell.angle_beta   90.00
_cell.angle_gamma   90.00
#
_symmetry.space_group_name_H-M   'P 1'
#
loop_
_entity.id
_entity.type
_entity.pdbx_description
1 polymer ?
#
loop_
_entity_poly.entity_id
_entity_poly.type
_entity_poly.pdbx_seq_one_letter_code
_entity_poly.pdbx_strand_id
1 'polypeptide(L)'
;MHPNSPTKFHCFYCGQQFALKNHRDTHQTLHDATESENKDQHRKCEECDLLFYNEKALEYHCKFIHKRMVHLFQPIATAPPSNKIKFNSMNDAVNVYYCHLCGVEYVLKFNLQHHLESIHTTRERETMPPELIKCTVCAALFYNKRAYNIHNTYHHPDDLYVTSEEQRTQMVTRIDQDFDVRRVQSMTDRYVSRSNVIKRKSRKKVTHILRSYGDFDQTLINIISSILSI
;
A
#
# COMPACT_ATOMS: atom_id res chain seq x y z
N MET A 1 -4.27 4.39 -27.07
CA MET A 1 -5.56 4.21 -26.35
C MET A 1 -5.41 3.13 -25.29
N HIS A 2 -5.58 3.45 -23.99
CA HIS A 2 -5.46 2.46 -22.89
C HIS A 2 -6.61 1.44 -22.95
N PRO A 3 -6.38 0.19 -23.38
CA PRO A 3 -7.48 -0.75 -23.63
C PRO A 3 -8.18 -1.23 -22.35
N ASN A 4 -7.51 -1.14 -21.19
CA ASN A 4 -7.96 -1.68 -19.91
C ASN A 4 -8.06 -0.64 -18.76
N SER A 5 -8.06 0.67 -19.05
CA SER A 5 -8.22 1.71 -18.00
C SER A 5 -9.66 2.23 -17.97
N PRO A 6 -10.43 2.03 -16.87
CA PRO A 6 -11.82 2.46 -16.79
C PRO A 6 -11.99 3.99 -16.68
N THR A 7 -10.93 4.76 -16.47
CA THR A 7 -10.98 6.22 -16.26
C THR A 7 -10.28 6.97 -17.39
N LYS A 8 -11.08 7.56 -18.28
CA LYS A 8 -10.63 8.22 -19.54
C LYS A 8 -10.27 9.71 -19.38
N PHE A 9 -10.52 10.31 -18.22
CA PHE A 9 -10.48 11.76 -18.07
C PHE A 9 -9.16 12.23 -17.46
N HIS A 10 -8.26 12.70 -18.32
CA HIS A 10 -6.96 13.24 -17.92
C HIS A 10 -6.94 14.77 -18.09
N CYS A 11 -6.23 15.45 -17.20
CA CYS A 11 -5.91 16.86 -17.33
C CYS A 11 -4.62 17.02 -18.16
N PHE A 12 -4.68 17.76 -19.26
CA PHE A 12 -3.54 17.99 -20.14
C PHE A 12 -2.50 18.98 -19.58
N TYR A 13 -2.88 19.79 -18.58
CA TYR A 13 -2.02 20.76 -17.92
C TYR A 13 -1.14 20.15 -16.82
N CYS A 14 -1.61 19.09 -16.15
CA CYS A 14 -0.92 18.53 -14.98
C CYS A 14 -0.82 17.00 -14.96
N GLY A 15 -1.39 16.31 -15.94
CA GLY A 15 -1.35 14.85 -16.04
C GLY A 15 -2.29 14.09 -15.09
N GLN A 16 -3.00 14.79 -14.18
CA GLN A 16 -3.91 14.15 -13.21
C GLN A 16 -5.07 13.43 -13.88
N GLN A 17 -5.44 12.28 -13.32
CA GLN A 17 -6.55 11.46 -13.76
C GLN A 17 -7.76 11.65 -12.83
N PHE A 18 -8.94 11.78 -13.43
CA PHE A 18 -10.20 11.99 -12.74
C PHE A 18 -11.16 10.86 -13.03
N ALA A 19 -11.98 10.53 -12.04
CA ALA A 19 -13.01 9.51 -12.18
C ALA A 19 -14.13 9.95 -13.14
N LEU A 20 -14.43 11.25 -13.18
CA LEU A 20 -15.51 11.83 -13.97
C LEU A 20 -15.03 13.02 -14.81
N LYS A 21 -15.63 13.19 -15.99
CA LYS A 21 -15.29 14.25 -16.95
C LYS A 21 -15.49 15.65 -16.36
N ASN A 22 -16.64 15.88 -15.71
CA ASN A 22 -17.00 17.17 -15.14
C ASN A 22 -15.97 17.64 -14.10
N HIS A 23 -15.48 16.74 -13.24
CA HIS A 23 -14.44 17.08 -12.26
C HIS A 23 -13.12 17.46 -12.93
N ARG A 24 -12.74 16.75 -14.00
CA ARG A 24 -11.57 17.12 -14.80
C ARG A 24 -11.77 18.50 -15.45
N ASP A 25 -12.91 18.72 -16.08
CA ASP A 25 -13.21 19.97 -16.80
C ASP A 25 -13.21 21.16 -15.82
N THR A 26 -13.81 21.04 -14.64
CA THR A 26 -13.73 22.06 -13.57
C THR A 26 -12.31 22.23 -13.04
N HIS A 27 -11.54 21.16 -12.90
CA HIS A 27 -10.13 21.29 -12.50
C HIS A 27 -9.30 22.03 -13.54
N GLN A 28 -9.57 21.86 -14.84
CA GLN A 28 -8.85 22.54 -15.91
C GLN A 28 -8.97 24.06 -15.87
N THR A 29 -10.07 24.60 -15.33
CA THR A 29 -10.25 26.06 -15.20
C THR A 29 -9.33 26.68 -14.15
N LEU A 30 -8.63 25.87 -13.35
CA LEU A 30 -7.65 26.35 -12.36
C LEU A 30 -6.26 26.55 -12.97
N HIS A 31 -6.04 26.11 -14.21
CA HIS A 31 -4.77 26.26 -14.91
C HIS A 31 -4.77 27.50 -15.78
N ASP A 32 -3.57 28.01 -16.06
CA ASP A 32 -3.40 29.11 -17.01
C ASP A 32 -3.62 28.61 -18.44
N ALA A 33 -4.56 29.25 -19.16
CA ALA A 33 -4.89 28.91 -20.53
C ALA A 33 -3.70 29.09 -21.49
N THR A 34 -2.73 29.96 -21.15
CA THR A 34 -1.55 30.23 -21.99
C THR A 34 -0.69 28.98 -22.22
N GLU A 35 -0.68 28.03 -21.29
CA GLU A 35 0.05 26.76 -21.46
C GLU A 35 -0.47 25.94 -22.66
N SER A 36 -1.78 26.00 -22.91
CA SER A 36 -2.40 25.30 -24.04
C SER A 36 -2.11 25.95 -25.39
N GLU A 37 -1.76 27.23 -25.39
CA GLU A 37 -1.42 27.99 -26.60
C GLU A 37 0.05 27.81 -26.99
N ASN A 38 0.92 27.51 -26.02
CA ASN A 38 2.35 27.30 -26.22
C ASN A 38 2.66 25.92 -26.82
N LYS A 39 2.40 25.76 -28.12
CA LYS A 39 2.58 24.51 -28.87
C LYS A 39 3.98 23.92 -28.77
N ASP A 40 5.01 24.76 -28.61
CA ASP A 40 6.41 24.31 -28.51
C ASP A 40 6.71 23.54 -27.22
N GLN A 41 5.92 23.77 -26.16
CA GLN A 41 6.04 23.03 -24.90
C GLN A 41 5.24 21.74 -24.85
N HIS A 42 4.40 21.50 -25.86
CA HIS A 42 3.58 20.30 -25.87
C HIS A 42 4.46 19.07 -26.00
N ARG A 43 4.12 18.02 -25.24
CA ARG A 43 4.82 16.74 -25.24
C ARG A 43 3.82 15.62 -25.42
N LYS A 44 4.17 14.67 -26.28
CA LYS A 44 3.35 13.51 -26.59
C LYS A 44 3.86 12.29 -25.84
N CYS A 45 2.96 11.53 -25.24
CA CYS A 45 3.30 10.25 -24.64
C CYS A 45 3.54 9.20 -25.74
N GLU A 46 4.70 8.56 -25.71
CA GLU A 46 5.09 7.52 -26.68
C GLU A 46 4.29 6.22 -26.52
N GLU A 47 3.77 5.94 -25.32
CA GLU A 47 3.03 4.71 -25.03
C GLU A 47 1.53 4.77 -25.36
N CYS A 48 0.90 5.96 -25.26
CA CYS A 48 -0.55 6.10 -25.42
C CYS A 48 -1.01 7.21 -26.36
N ASP A 49 -0.07 7.97 -26.92
CA ASP A 49 -0.26 9.08 -27.85
C ASP A 49 -0.98 10.32 -27.27
N LEU A 50 -1.22 10.38 -25.96
CA LEU A 50 -1.80 11.56 -25.32
C LEU A 50 -0.84 12.76 -25.37
N LEU A 51 -1.39 13.93 -25.68
CA LEU A 51 -0.67 15.20 -25.72
C LEU A 51 -0.85 15.95 -24.41
N PHE A 52 0.24 16.43 -23.83
CA PHE A 52 0.28 17.25 -22.63
C PHE A 52 0.89 18.61 -22.97
N TYR A 53 0.48 19.66 -22.26
CA TYR A 53 0.87 21.04 -22.56
C TYR A 53 2.27 21.41 -22.05
N ASN A 54 2.81 20.59 -21.14
CA ASN A 54 4.14 20.75 -20.61
C ASN A 54 4.75 19.38 -20.26
N GLU A 55 6.06 19.36 -20.06
CA GLU A 55 6.83 18.15 -19.75
C GLU A 55 6.44 17.54 -18.39
N LYS A 56 6.20 18.38 -17.38
CA LYS A 56 5.82 17.93 -16.03
C LYS A 56 4.52 17.11 -16.04
N ALA A 57 3.54 17.54 -16.85
CA ALA A 57 2.28 16.84 -17.01
C ALA A 57 2.45 15.47 -17.68
N LEU A 58 3.33 15.38 -18.69
CA LEU A 58 3.68 14.11 -19.32
C LEU A 58 4.41 13.18 -18.34
N GLU A 59 5.40 13.68 -17.59
CA GLU A 59 6.12 12.89 -16.59
C GLU A 59 5.18 12.33 -15.53
N TYR A 60 4.27 13.17 -15.01
CA TYR A 60 3.25 12.75 -14.07
C TYR A 60 2.38 11.64 -14.67
N HIS A 61 1.88 11.84 -15.89
CA HIS A 61 1.08 10.84 -16.59
C HIS A 61 1.83 9.50 -16.73
N CYS A 62 3.06 9.49 -17.24
CA CYS A 62 3.84 8.27 -17.40
C CYS A 62 4.11 7.58 -16.06
N LYS A 63 4.41 8.34 -15.01
CA LYS A 63 4.65 7.79 -13.66
C LYS A 63 3.38 7.15 -13.07
N PHE A 64 2.24 7.81 -13.15
CA PHE A 64 1.03 7.40 -12.43
C PHE A 64 0.06 6.54 -13.25
N ILE A 65 0.18 6.53 -14.57
CA ILE A 65 -0.64 5.73 -15.47
C ILE A 65 0.15 4.54 -15.98
N HIS A 66 1.31 4.75 -16.60
CA HIS A 66 2.07 3.66 -17.19
C HIS A 66 2.81 2.84 -16.13
N LYS A 67 3.63 3.47 -15.29
CA LYS A 67 4.38 2.75 -14.24
C LYS A 67 3.46 2.20 -13.14
N ARG A 68 2.51 2.99 -12.63
CA ARG A 68 1.56 2.51 -11.59
C ARG A 68 0.67 1.36 -12.08
N MET A 69 0.20 1.37 -13.33
CA MET A 69 -0.55 0.23 -13.88
C MET A 69 0.34 -1.00 -13.98
N VAL A 70 1.61 -0.87 -14.39
CA VAL A 70 2.57 -1.99 -14.36
C VAL A 70 2.66 -2.58 -12.95
N HIS A 71 2.74 -1.77 -11.88
CA HIS A 71 2.76 -2.29 -10.50
C HIS A 71 1.46 -2.99 -10.06
N LEU A 72 0.30 -2.68 -10.66
CA LEU A 72 -0.94 -3.43 -10.41
C LEU A 72 -0.96 -4.79 -11.09
N PHE A 73 -0.25 -4.94 -12.22
CA PHE A 73 -0.17 -6.20 -12.97
C PHE A 73 1.11 -7.00 -12.71
N GLN A 74 2.14 -6.36 -12.13
CA GLN A 74 3.43 -6.91 -11.71
C GLN A 74 3.82 -6.30 -10.36
N PRO A 75 3.11 -6.66 -9.27
CA PRO A 75 3.36 -6.09 -7.96
C PRO A 75 4.77 -6.45 -7.48
N ILE A 76 5.43 -5.47 -6.86
CA ILE A 76 6.70 -5.74 -6.17
C ILE A 76 6.44 -6.80 -5.10
N ALA A 77 7.19 -7.90 -5.20
CA ALA A 77 7.13 -8.98 -4.25
C ALA A 77 7.40 -8.43 -2.84
N THR A 78 6.42 -8.60 -1.97
CA THR A 78 6.48 -8.19 -0.58
C THR A 78 6.30 -9.44 0.27
N ALA A 79 7.03 -9.51 1.39
CA ALA A 79 6.82 -10.56 2.37
C ALA A 79 5.36 -10.53 2.88
N PRO A 80 4.80 -11.67 3.31
CA PRO A 80 3.47 -11.70 3.89
C PRO A 80 3.36 -10.78 5.11
N PRO A 81 2.15 -10.29 5.45
CA PRO A 81 1.96 -9.51 6.66
C PRO A 81 2.41 -10.27 7.89
N SER A 82 2.99 -9.54 8.83
CA SER A 82 3.30 -10.09 10.14
C SER A 82 2.02 -10.41 10.92
N ASN A 83 2.15 -11.22 11.96
CA ASN A 83 1.08 -11.47 12.91
C ASN A 83 0.76 -10.25 13.79
N LYS A 84 1.53 -9.15 13.71
CA LYS A 84 1.24 -7.93 14.46
C LYS A 84 0.08 -7.18 13.82
N ILE A 85 -0.86 -6.75 14.65
CA ILE A 85 -2.01 -5.93 14.27
C ILE A 85 -1.93 -4.59 14.98
N LYS A 86 -2.33 -3.53 14.27
CA LYS A 86 -2.59 -2.20 14.86
C LYS A 86 -4.04 -1.80 14.63
N PHE A 87 -4.52 -0.81 15.36
CA PHE A 87 -5.81 -0.18 15.12
C PHE A 87 -5.59 1.21 14.53
N ASN A 88 -6.33 1.52 13.47
CA ASN A 88 -6.32 2.88 12.90
C ASN A 88 -7.23 3.83 13.70
N SER A 89 -7.29 5.10 13.30
CA SER A 89 -8.15 6.11 13.94
C SER A 89 -9.65 5.80 13.87
N MET A 90 -10.07 4.90 12.97
CA MET A 90 -11.45 4.41 12.87
C MET A 90 -11.69 3.14 13.69
N ASN A 91 -10.71 2.70 14.49
CA ASN A 91 -10.73 1.45 15.26
C ASN A 91 -10.93 0.20 14.38
N ASP A 92 -10.48 0.25 13.12
CA ASP A 92 -10.38 -0.93 12.28
C ASP A 92 -9.01 -1.60 12.53
N ALA A 93 -9.01 -2.92 12.70
CA ALA A 93 -7.80 -3.74 12.78
C ALA A 93 -7.10 -3.76 11.42
N VAL A 94 -5.81 -3.45 11.41
CA VAL A 94 -4.97 -3.37 10.21
C VAL A 94 -3.69 -4.18 10.38
N ASN A 95 -3.26 -4.82 9.30
CA ASN A 95 -2.02 -5.58 9.25
C ASN A 95 -0.80 -4.68 9.36
N VAL A 96 0.29 -5.25 9.88
CA VAL A 96 1.60 -4.61 9.90
C VAL A 96 2.56 -5.38 8.99
N TYR A 97 3.25 -4.62 8.15
CA TYR A 97 4.27 -5.06 7.21
C TYR A 97 5.64 -4.59 7.67
N TYR A 98 6.68 -5.35 7.34
CA TYR A 98 8.06 -4.94 7.55
C TYR A 98 8.84 -5.06 6.24
N CYS A 99 9.73 -4.11 6.01
CA CYS A 99 10.67 -4.24 4.90
C CYS A 99 11.67 -5.37 5.19
N HIS A 100 11.65 -6.41 4.37
CA HIS A 100 12.54 -7.57 4.51
C HIS A 100 14.02 -7.21 4.30
N LEU A 101 14.32 -6.07 3.65
CA LEU A 101 15.68 -5.60 3.39
C LEU A 101 16.25 -4.72 4.51
N CYS A 102 15.43 -3.89 5.16
CA CYS A 102 15.90 -2.88 6.13
C CYS A 102 15.18 -2.88 7.49
N GLY A 103 14.09 -3.64 7.66
CA GLY A 103 13.41 -3.82 8.94
C GLY A 103 12.38 -2.75 9.31
N VAL A 104 12.16 -1.73 8.47
CA VAL A 104 11.23 -0.63 8.76
C VAL A 104 9.77 -1.10 8.72
N GLU A 105 8.97 -0.64 9.69
CA GLU A 105 7.54 -0.98 9.87
C GLU A 105 6.63 -0.11 8.99
N TYR A 106 5.60 -0.73 8.39
CA TYR A 106 4.56 -0.08 7.60
C TYR A 106 3.18 -0.66 7.91
N VAL A 107 2.17 0.19 8.03
CA VAL A 107 0.77 -0.24 8.27
C VAL A 107 0.00 -0.43 6.95
N LEU A 108 0.53 0.07 5.84
CA LEU A 108 -0.06 -0.08 4.50
C LEU A 108 0.93 -0.75 3.56
N LYS A 109 0.48 -1.80 2.87
CA LYS A 109 1.28 -2.50 1.85
C LYS A 109 1.78 -1.55 0.75
N PHE A 110 0.95 -0.60 0.32
CA PHE A 110 1.34 0.44 -0.64
C PHE A 110 2.57 1.25 -0.18
N ASN A 111 2.62 1.64 1.10
CA ASN A 111 3.74 2.41 1.63
C ASN A 111 5.04 1.57 1.66
N LEU A 112 4.93 0.28 1.97
CA LEU A 112 6.06 -0.65 1.87
C LEU A 112 6.54 -0.77 0.41
N GLN A 113 5.64 -0.92 -0.56
CA GLN A 113 6.01 -1.01 -1.98
C GLN A 113 6.70 0.27 -2.46
N HIS A 114 6.16 1.44 -2.13
CA HIS A 114 6.79 2.72 -2.46
C HIS A 114 8.17 2.87 -1.80
N HIS A 115 8.32 2.44 -0.56
CA HIS A 115 9.63 2.41 0.11
C HIS A 115 10.62 1.50 -0.63
N LEU A 116 10.20 0.29 -1.02
CA LEU A 116 11.03 -0.63 -1.78
C LEU A 116 11.49 -0.02 -3.11
N GLU A 117 10.64 0.76 -3.78
CA GLU A 117 10.99 1.44 -5.03
C GLU A 117 11.97 2.61 -4.84
N SER A 118 11.74 3.41 -3.82
CA SER A 118 12.45 4.68 -3.61
C SER A 118 13.79 4.51 -2.91
N ILE A 119 13.91 3.53 -2.02
CA ILE A 119 15.09 3.35 -1.16
C ILE A 119 15.97 2.19 -1.61
N HIS A 120 15.38 1.15 -2.18
CA HIS A 120 16.11 -0.06 -2.57
C HIS A 120 16.23 -0.16 -4.09
N THR A 121 17.37 -0.66 -4.56
CA THR A 121 17.61 -0.90 -5.97
C THR A 121 16.87 -2.16 -6.45
N THR A 122 16.59 -2.25 -7.77
CA THR A 122 15.96 -3.44 -8.35
C THR A 122 16.75 -4.71 -8.05
N ARG A 123 18.08 -4.65 -8.14
CA ARG A 123 18.97 -5.78 -7.83
C ARG A 123 18.79 -6.28 -6.39
N GLU A 124 18.72 -5.38 -5.41
CA GLU A 124 18.51 -5.78 -4.01
C GLU A 124 17.17 -6.46 -3.79
N ARG A 125 16.11 -5.99 -4.46
CA ARG A 125 14.76 -6.58 -4.35
C ARG A 125 14.65 -7.96 -4.99
N GLU A 126 15.35 -8.17 -6.09
CA GLU A 126 15.33 -9.45 -6.84
C GLU A 126 16.30 -10.50 -6.27
N THR A 127 17.30 -10.07 -5.51
CA THR A 127 18.27 -10.97 -4.89
C THR A 127 17.69 -11.58 -3.61
N MET A 128 17.02 -12.73 -3.74
CA MET A 128 16.54 -13.51 -2.59
C MET A 128 17.69 -14.32 -1.97
N PRO A 129 17.96 -14.20 -0.66
CA PRO A 129 18.96 -15.00 0.01
C PRO A 129 18.48 -16.45 0.18
N PRO A 130 19.40 -17.41 0.33
CA PRO A 130 19.07 -18.83 0.49
C PRO A 130 18.33 -19.12 1.81
N GLU A 131 18.60 -18.32 2.84
CA GLU A 131 17.98 -18.46 4.15
C GLU A 131 17.34 -17.14 4.60
N LEU A 132 16.15 -17.24 5.19
CA LEU A 132 15.39 -16.11 5.73
C LEU A 132 15.40 -16.16 7.26
N ILE A 133 15.57 -15.00 7.89
CA ILE A 133 15.46 -14.86 9.34
C ILE A 133 13.99 -14.59 9.67
N LYS A 134 13.36 -15.50 10.42
CA LYS A 134 11.97 -15.37 10.87
C LYS A 134 11.91 -14.87 12.31
N CYS A 135 11.14 -13.83 12.56
CA CYS A 135 10.82 -13.40 13.91
C CYS A 135 9.94 -14.43 14.62
N THR A 136 10.31 -14.79 15.85
CA THR A 136 9.59 -15.77 16.68
C THR A 136 8.28 -15.21 17.23
N VAL A 137 8.18 -13.89 17.38
CA VAL A 137 7.01 -13.21 17.96
C VAL A 137 5.93 -12.96 16.91
N CYS A 138 6.27 -12.24 15.83
CA CYS A 138 5.28 -11.83 14.83
C CYS A 138 5.40 -12.57 13.49
N ALA A 139 6.29 -13.56 13.37
CA ALA A 139 6.52 -14.33 12.15
C ALA A 139 6.99 -13.52 10.92
N ALA A 140 7.40 -12.25 11.10
CA ALA A 140 7.97 -11.43 10.02
C ALA A 140 9.28 -12.03 9.48
N LEU A 141 9.55 -11.85 8.19
CA LEU A 141 10.69 -12.44 7.47
C LEU A 141 11.69 -11.37 7.02
N PHE A 142 12.99 -11.64 7.19
CA PHE A 142 14.07 -10.72 6.89
C PHE A 142 15.22 -11.39 6.14
N TYR A 143 15.85 -10.65 5.23
CA TYR A 143 16.95 -11.15 4.38
C TYR A 143 18.30 -11.09 5.08
N ASN A 144 18.42 -10.27 6.13
CA ASN A 144 19.69 -10.06 6.81
C ASN A 144 19.47 -9.72 8.29
N LYS A 145 20.52 -9.93 9.09
CA LYS A 145 20.50 -9.70 10.54
C LYS A 145 20.28 -8.23 10.91
N ARG A 146 20.74 -7.28 10.09
CA ARG A 146 20.52 -5.85 10.33
C ARG A 146 19.04 -5.50 10.30
N ALA A 147 18.32 -5.94 9.26
CA ALA A 147 16.89 -5.73 9.12
C ALA A 147 16.12 -6.36 10.29
N TYR A 148 16.48 -7.59 10.68
CA TYR A 148 15.92 -8.26 11.85
C TYR A 148 16.12 -7.47 13.15
N ASN A 149 17.34 -6.97 13.40
CA ASN A 149 17.63 -6.19 14.61
C ASN A 149 16.85 -4.87 14.66
N ILE A 150 16.73 -4.17 13.52
CA ILE A 150 15.92 -2.94 13.42
C ILE A 150 14.45 -3.27 13.67
N HIS A 151 13.95 -4.37 13.12
CA HIS A 151 12.57 -4.82 13.32
C HIS A 151 12.25 -5.03 14.82
N ASN A 152 13.18 -5.61 15.59
CA ASN A 152 12.95 -5.93 16.99
C ASN A 152 12.70 -4.69 17.86
N THR A 153 13.14 -3.50 17.43
CA THR A 153 12.86 -2.26 18.17
C THR A 153 11.40 -1.82 18.08
N TYR A 154 10.63 -2.38 17.15
CA TYR A 154 9.19 -2.10 17.01
C TYR A 154 8.32 -2.94 17.93
N HIS A 155 8.86 -3.94 18.63
CA HIS A 155 8.11 -4.74 19.58
C HIS A 155 7.94 -4.04 20.92
N HIS A 156 6.68 -3.91 21.36
CA HIS A 156 6.29 -3.30 22.62
C HIS A 156 5.37 -4.25 23.41
N PRO A 157 5.36 -4.16 24.75
CA PRO A 157 4.51 -5.00 25.61
C PRO A 157 3.01 -4.97 25.24
N ASP A 158 2.52 -3.80 24.81
CA ASP A 158 1.11 -3.56 24.47
C ASP A 158 0.76 -3.97 23.03
N ASP A 159 1.71 -4.51 22.27
CA ASP A 159 1.46 -4.97 20.91
C ASP A 159 0.50 -6.16 20.89
N LEU A 160 -0.37 -6.17 19.88
CA LEU A 160 -1.39 -7.19 19.69
C LEU A 160 -1.04 -8.08 18.50
N TYR A 161 -1.19 -9.38 18.70
CA TYR A 161 -0.87 -10.38 17.69
C TYR A 161 -2.07 -11.28 17.37
N VAL A 162 -2.24 -11.57 16.07
CA VAL A 162 -3.14 -12.63 15.61
C VAL A 162 -2.46 -13.99 15.75
N THR A 163 -3.22 -15.00 16.16
CA THR A 163 -2.70 -16.35 16.39
C THR A 163 -3.00 -17.31 15.25
N SER A 164 -3.88 -16.93 14.31
CA SER A 164 -4.18 -17.72 13.11
C SER A 164 -4.59 -16.86 11.91
N GLU A 165 -4.50 -17.42 10.70
CA GLU A 165 -4.92 -16.74 9.46
C GLU A 165 -6.45 -16.60 9.35
N GLU A 166 -7.21 -17.52 9.95
CA GLU A 166 -8.68 -17.44 10.02
C GLU A 166 -9.09 -16.24 10.88
N GLN A 167 -8.42 -16.05 12.01
CA GLN A 167 -8.59 -14.90 12.88
C GLN A 167 -8.28 -13.59 12.15
N ARG A 168 -7.16 -13.55 11.41
CA ARG A 168 -6.78 -12.39 10.60
C ARG A 168 -7.85 -12.05 9.57
N THR A 169 -8.36 -13.05 8.85
CA THR A 169 -9.37 -12.87 7.79
C THR A 169 -10.71 -12.36 8.33
N GLN A 170 -11.04 -12.70 9.58
CA GLN A 170 -12.27 -12.23 10.24
C GLN A 170 -12.16 -10.79 10.80
N MET A 171 -10.98 -10.43 11.31
CA MET A 171 -10.75 -9.13 11.97
C MET A 171 -10.32 -8.04 10.99
N VAL A 172 -9.43 -8.36 10.05
CA VAL A 172 -8.88 -7.42 9.08
C VAL A 172 -9.79 -7.38 7.86
N THR A 173 -10.89 -6.65 8.00
CA THR A 173 -11.95 -6.54 6.96
C THR A 173 -11.52 -5.72 5.74
N ARG A 174 -10.44 -4.95 5.85
CA ARG A 174 -9.77 -4.29 4.72
C ARG A 174 -8.50 -5.08 4.39
N ILE A 175 -8.69 -6.18 3.67
CA ILE A 175 -7.62 -6.83 2.91
C ILE A 175 -6.91 -5.71 2.15
N ASP A 176 -5.58 -5.66 2.24
CA ASP A 176 -4.75 -4.57 1.74
C ASP A 176 -5.30 -4.00 0.46
N GLN A 177 -5.53 -2.70 0.50
CA GLN A 177 -6.08 -1.93 -0.59
C GLN A 177 -5.11 -1.97 -1.77
N ASP A 178 -5.17 -3.03 -2.56
CA ASP A 178 -5.09 -2.88 -4.00
C ASP A 178 -6.16 -1.82 -4.30
N PHE A 179 -5.73 -0.63 -4.70
CA PHE A 179 -6.60 0.46 -5.09
C PHE A 179 -7.35 0.02 -6.35
N ASP A 180 -8.37 -0.81 -6.17
CA ASP A 180 -9.24 -1.24 -7.26
C ASP A 180 -10.18 -0.09 -7.55
N VAL A 181 -9.87 0.63 -8.63
CA VAL A 181 -10.71 1.71 -9.16
C VAL A 181 -12.16 1.24 -9.40
N ARG A 182 -12.40 -0.07 -9.59
CA ARG A 182 -13.76 -0.67 -9.70
C ARG A 182 -14.55 -0.65 -8.39
N ARG A 183 -13.89 -0.39 -7.25
CA ARG A 183 -14.51 -0.33 -5.91
C ARG A 183 -14.88 1.10 -5.49
N VAL A 184 -14.51 2.11 -6.28
CA VAL A 184 -14.95 3.49 -6.11
C VAL A 184 -16.42 3.56 -6.55
N GLN A 185 -17.34 3.60 -5.60
CA GLN A 185 -18.77 3.75 -5.91
C GLN A 185 -19.02 5.13 -6.51
N SER A 186 -19.63 5.15 -7.69
CA SER A 186 -20.05 6.39 -8.34
C SER A 186 -21.30 6.92 -7.63
N MET A 187 -21.53 8.24 -7.63
CA MET A 187 -22.78 8.82 -7.09
C MET A 187 -24.04 8.30 -7.80
N THR A 188 -23.88 7.78 -9.03
CA THR A 188 -24.94 7.11 -9.80
C THR A 188 -25.29 5.71 -9.31
N ASP A 189 -24.41 5.06 -8.53
CA ASP A 189 -24.67 3.72 -7.97
C ASP A 189 -25.80 3.74 -6.92
N ARG A 190 -26.19 4.91 -6.42
CA ARG A 190 -27.35 5.08 -5.53
C ARG A 190 -28.70 5.00 -6.25
N TYR A 191 -28.70 5.11 -7.57
CA TYR A 191 -29.91 5.13 -8.39
C TYR A 191 -30.11 3.85 -9.22
N VAL A 192 -29.13 2.93 -9.21
CA VAL A 192 -29.24 1.61 -9.85
C VAL A 192 -29.75 0.61 -8.82
N SER A 193 -30.97 0.10 -9.05
CA SER A 193 -31.59 -0.90 -8.18
C SER A 193 -30.76 -2.18 -8.16
N ARG A 194 -30.14 -2.49 -7.01
CA ARG A 194 -29.30 -3.68 -6.83
C ARG A 194 -30.17 -4.91 -6.59
N SER A 195 -30.35 -5.73 -7.60
CA SER A 195 -30.73 -7.13 -7.42
C SER A 195 -29.50 -7.95 -7.04
N ASN A 196 -29.61 -8.70 -5.94
CA ASN A 196 -28.71 -9.75 -5.43
C ASN A 196 -27.63 -9.35 -4.38
N VAL A 197 -28.13 -9.29 -3.14
CA VAL A 197 -27.63 -9.97 -1.91
C VAL A 197 -26.12 -10.24 -1.79
N ILE A 198 -25.42 -9.37 -1.04
CA ILE A 198 -24.40 -9.80 -0.08
C ILE A 198 -24.85 -9.28 1.29
N LYS A 199 -25.36 -10.17 2.13
CA LYS A 199 -25.82 -9.85 3.49
C LYS A 199 -24.65 -9.31 4.31
N ARG A 200 -24.68 -8.02 4.64
CA ARG A 200 -23.84 -7.42 5.69
C ARG A 200 -24.21 -8.10 7.01
N LYS A 201 -23.36 -9.00 7.53
CA LYS A 201 -23.51 -9.50 8.91
C LYS A 201 -23.16 -8.37 9.88
N SER A 202 -24.02 -8.18 10.88
CA SER A 202 -23.91 -7.19 11.94
C SER A 202 -22.61 -7.36 12.75
N ARG A 203 -21.93 -6.24 13.01
CA ARG A 203 -20.73 -6.14 13.86
C ARG A 203 -21.02 -6.67 15.26
N LYS A 204 -20.33 -7.75 15.66
CA LYS A 204 -20.18 -8.12 17.08
C LYS A 204 -18.87 -7.50 17.59
N LYS A 205 -18.91 -6.80 18.73
CA LYS A 205 -17.71 -6.43 19.48
C LYS A 205 -17.02 -7.73 19.90
N VAL A 206 -15.83 -8.00 19.37
CA VAL A 206 -15.01 -9.14 19.76
C VAL A 206 -13.95 -8.63 20.71
N THR A 207 -14.17 -8.82 22.01
CA THR A 207 -13.31 -8.29 23.09
C THR A 207 -12.36 -9.33 23.70
N HIS A 208 -12.17 -10.52 23.12
CA HIS A 208 -11.45 -11.63 23.81
C HIS A 208 -10.52 -12.52 22.95
N ILE A 209 -9.90 -12.05 21.86
CA ILE A 209 -9.14 -12.94 20.94
C ILE A 209 -7.79 -12.38 20.44
N LEU A 210 -7.16 -11.47 21.19
CA LEU A 210 -5.79 -11.00 20.89
C LEU A 210 -4.87 -11.33 22.07
N ARG A 211 -3.62 -11.70 21.79
CA ARG A 211 -2.60 -11.90 22.82
C ARG A 211 -1.64 -10.72 22.86
N SER A 212 -1.23 -10.33 24.06
CA SER A 212 -0.20 -9.32 24.28
C SER A 212 1.19 -9.93 24.09
N TYR A 213 2.19 -9.10 23.85
CA TYR A 213 3.59 -9.53 23.73
C TYR A 213 4.08 -10.31 24.96
N GLY A 214 3.62 -9.94 26.16
CA GLY A 214 4.03 -10.55 27.43
C GLY A 214 3.62 -12.00 27.63
N ASP A 215 2.62 -12.50 26.88
CA ASP A 215 2.16 -13.89 26.97
C ASP A 215 3.07 -14.88 26.21
N PHE A 216 4.01 -14.39 25.39
CA PHE A 216 4.78 -15.23 24.46
C PHE A 216 6.21 -15.54 24.92
N ASP A 217 6.80 -14.86 25.90
CA ASP A 217 8.14 -15.25 26.37
C ASP A 217 8.57 -14.68 27.76
N GLN A 218 8.66 -15.56 28.76
CA GLN A 218 9.33 -15.31 30.06
C GLN A 218 10.85 -15.63 30.00
N THR A 219 11.38 -16.01 28.84
CA THR A 219 12.79 -16.39 28.66
C THR A 219 13.63 -15.40 27.85
N LEU A 220 13.02 -14.42 27.16
CA LEU A 220 13.74 -13.42 26.35
C LEU A 220 14.17 -12.13 27.09
N ILE A 221 13.60 -11.84 28.28
CA ILE A 221 13.99 -10.67 29.08
C ILE A 221 15.47 -10.75 29.53
N ASN A 222 16.01 -11.96 29.68
CA ASN A 222 17.38 -12.18 30.14
C ASN A 222 18.45 -12.02 29.05
N ILE A 223 18.11 -12.00 27.76
CA ILE A 223 19.10 -11.92 26.68
C ILE A 223 19.43 -10.47 26.31
N ILE A 224 18.47 -9.55 26.45
CA ILE A 224 18.68 -8.13 26.13
C ILE A 224 19.45 -7.40 27.26
N SER A 225 19.32 -7.85 28.52
CA SER A 225 20.04 -7.24 29.65
C SER A 225 21.54 -7.59 29.72
N SER A 226 22.04 -8.54 28.92
CA SER A 226 23.45 -8.96 28.94
C SER A 226 24.33 -8.30 27.88
N ILE A 227 23.77 -7.50 26.96
CA ILE A 227 24.51 -6.87 25.85
C ILE A 227 24.88 -5.40 26.15
N LEU A 228 24.40 -4.83 27.25
CA LEU A 228 24.73 -3.45 27.67
C LEU A 228 25.75 -3.36 28.83
N SER A 229 26.42 -4.46 29.19
CA SER A 229 27.37 -4.50 30.33
C SER A 229 28.77 -5.02 30.00
N ILE A 230 29.18 -5.06 28.72
CA ILE A 230 30.58 -5.31 28.33
C ILE A 230 30.97 -4.38 27.18
#